data_AF-A0A662JWU0-F1
#
_entry.id   AF-A0A662JWU0-F1
#
_cell.length_a   1.000
_cell.length_b   1.000
_cell.length_c   1.000
_cell.angle_alpha   90.00
_cell.angle_beta   90.00
_cell.angle_gamma   90.00
#
_symmetry.space_group_name_H-M   'P 1'
#
loop_
_entity.id
_entity.type
_entity.pdbx_description
1 polymer ?
#
loop_
_entity_poly.entity_id
_entity_poly.type
_entity_poly.pdbx_seq_one_letter_code
_entity_poly.pdbx_strand_id
1 'polypeptide(L)'
;MGLVNKIFGEKKTYGGGAEGEYLDLEKYVEQTHPGEQATMHVRVGEIQRYEDLKTLTDYVCGGNVLILDFSPLADEEVILKRVTNEIKKMVNDINGDVAGIGNNLMIITPTGVKIDRRKLRGEYA
;
A
#
# COMPACT_ATOMS: atom_id res chain seq x y z
N MET A 1 44.65 47.64 -19.80
CA MET A 1 43.33 47.18 -20.29
C MET A 1 43.34 45.66 -20.17
N GLY A 2 42.75 45.01 -19.17
CA GLY A 2 41.39 45.13 -18.63
C GLY A 2 40.67 43.81 -19.00
N LEU A 3 40.71 42.78 -18.15
CA LEU A 3 39.67 42.46 -17.15
C LEU A 3 38.21 42.52 -17.66
N VAL A 4 37.91 42.04 -18.87
CA VAL A 4 36.50 41.92 -19.34
C VAL A 4 36.09 40.60 -19.99
N ASN A 5 36.99 39.62 -20.19
CA ASN A 5 36.61 38.36 -20.85
C ASN A 5 36.40 37.15 -19.91
N LYS A 6 36.25 37.37 -18.60
CA LYS A 6 35.98 36.30 -17.61
C LYS A 6 34.70 36.52 -16.78
N ILE A 7 33.80 37.37 -17.27
CA ILE A 7 32.60 37.81 -16.54
C ILE A 7 31.32 37.84 -17.39
N PHE A 8 31.31 37.27 -18.60
CA PHE A 8 30.12 37.30 -19.46
C PHE A 8 29.68 35.89 -19.87
N GLY A 9 28.83 35.30 -19.03
CA GLY A 9 27.65 34.55 -19.45
C GLY A 9 27.84 33.16 -20.04
N GLU A 10 27.91 32.14 -19.19
CA GLU A 10 27.13 30.92 -19.46
C GLU A 10 25.94 30.93 -18.51
N LYS A 11 24.77 31.18 -19.09
CA LYS A 11 23.50 31.37 -18.40
C LYS A 11 22.99 29.98 -17.99
N LYS A 12 23.52 29.42 -16.90
CA LYS A 12 22.87 28.29 -16.23
C LYS A 12 21.54 28.79 -15.70
N THR A 13 20.47 28.22 -16.23
CA THR A 13 19.08 28.45 -15.88
C THR A 13 18.93 28.23 -14.37
N TYR A 14 18.88 29.33 -13.61
CA TYR A 14 18.29 29.35 -12.28
C TYR A 14 16.78 29.39 -12.48
N GLY A 15 16.14 28.21 -12.48
CA GLY A 15 14.82 28.06 -11.86
C GLY A 15 15.09 27.45 -10.48
N GLY A 16 14.70 28.01 -9.34
CA GLY A 16 13.56 28.89 -9.08
C GLY A 16 12.56 28.09 -8.25
N GLY A 17 12.54 28.32 -6.94
CA GLY A 17 11.50 27.81 -6.03
C GLY A 17 11.93 26.65 -5.15
N ALA A 18 11.85 26.86 -3.83
CA ALA A 18 11.78 25.80 -2.85
C ALA A 18 10.46 25.05 -3.08
N GLU A 19 10.49 24.00 -3.90
CA GLU A 19 9.41 23.05 -4.06
C GLU A 19 9.91 21.70 -3.58
N GLY A 20 9.11 21.05 -2.72
CA GLY A 20 9.49 19.90 -1.92
C GLY A 20 10.24 18.85 -2.72
N GLU A 21 11.26 18.28 -2.09
CA GLU A 21 11.93 17.07 -2.54
C GLU A 21 10.85 15.98 -2.72
N TYR A 22 10.37 15.82 -3.95
CA TYR A 22 9.39 14.80 -4.28
C TYR A 22 10.06 13.45 -4.04
N LEU A 23 9.49 12.66 -3.13
CA LEU A 23 9.96 11.31 -2.90
C LEU A 23 9.69 10.48 -4.16
N ASP A 24 10.76 10.12 -4.84
CA ASP A 24 10.74 9.19 -5.95
C ASP A 24 10.45 7.77 -5.40
N LEU A 25 9.16 7.41 -5.41
CA LEU A 25 8.66 6.16 -4.84
C LEU A 25 9.28 4.92 -5.52
N GLU A 26 9.66 5.02 -6.80
CA GLU A 26 10.29 3.92 -7.54
C GLU A 26 11.64 3.53 -6.92
N LYS A 27 12.41 4.52 -6.43
CA LYS A 27 13.72 4.30 -5.79
C LYS A 27 13.64 3.69 -4.38
N TYR A 28 12.50 3.80 -3.71
CA TYR A 28 12.30 3.28 -2.36
C TYR A 28 11.79 1.84 -2.32
N VAL A 29 11.26 1.31 -3.43
CA VAL A 29 10.85 -0.11 -3.52
C VAL A 29 12.04 -1.05 -3.30
N GLU A 30 13.25 -0.62 -3.68
CA GLU A 30 14.47 -1.45 -3.61
C GLU A 30 15.30 -1.25 -2.34
N GLN A 31 15.01 -0.22 -1.53
CA GLN A 31 15.78 0.09 -0.32
C GLN A 31 15.05 -0.38 0.93
N THR A 32 15.08 -1.69 1.18
CA THR A 32 14.84 -2.21 2.54
C THR A 32 16.02 -1.78 3.41
N HIS A 33 15.86 -0.68 4.15
CA HIS A 33 16.80 -0.32 5.19
C HIS A 33 16.96 -1.50 6.16
N PRO A 34 18.19 -1.91 6.52
CA PRO A 34 18.45 -2.88 7.58
C PRO A 34 18.19 -2.24 8.95
N GLY A 35 16.98 -1.73 9.16
CA GLY A 35 16.43 -1.38 10.45
C GLY A 35 15.84 -2.62 11.14
N GLU A 36 15.50 -2.47 12.42
CA GLU A 36 14.91 -3.52 13.26
C GLU A 36 13.84 -4.32 12.51
N GLN A 37 13.90 -5.66 12.64
CA GLN A 37 12.92 -6.54 12.01
C GLN A 37 11.51 -6.13 12.44
N ALA A 38 10.67 -5.78 11.48
CA ALA A 38 9.29 -5.40 11.76
C ALA A 38 8.56 -6.58 12.42
N THR A 39 7.87 -6.32 13.53
CA THR A 39 7.07 -7.32 14.24
C THR A 39 5.82 -7.73 13.45
N MET A 40 5.36 -6.86 12.54
CA MET A 40 4.23 -7.07 11.65
C MET A 40 4.53 -6.43 10.30
N HIS A 41 4.31 -7.17 9.22
CA HIS A 41 4.45 -6.66 7.87
C HIS A 41 3.08 -6.33 7.28
N VAL A 42 3.07 -5.37 6.35
CA VAL A 42 1.94 -5.13 5.45
C VAL A 42 2.37 -5.60 4.07
N ARG A 43 1.59 -6.45 3.42
CA ARG A 43 1.86 -6.92 2.06
C ARG A 43 0.67 -6.65 1.17
N VAL A 44 0.97 -6.24 -0.06
CA VAL A 44 -0.01 -6.23 -1.14
C VAL A 44 0.03 -7.60 -1.80
N GLY A 45 -1.12 -8.25 -1.90
CA GLY A 45 -1.31 -9.49 -2.64
C GLY A 45 -2.43 -9.33 -3.65
N GLU A 46 -2.47 -10.19 -4.64
CA GLU A 46 -3.52 -10.23 -5.66
C GLU A 46 -4.10 -11.64 -5.67
N ILE A 47 -5.44 -11.74 -5.71
CA ILE A 47 -6.12 -13.03 -5.86
C ILE A 47 -6.53 -13.23 -7.32
N GLN A 48 -6.00 -14.28 -7.93
CA GLN A 48 -6.28 -14.64 -9.33
C GLN A 48 -7.36 -15.72 -9.41
N ARG A 49 -7.46 -16.58 -8.40
CA ARG A 49 -8.41 -17.69 -8.32
C ARG A 49 -8.67 -18.12 -6.88
N TYR A 50 -9.70 -18.93 -6.68
CA TYR A 50 -10.10 -19.38 -5.36
C TYR A 50 -8.98 -20.13 -4.60
N GLU A 51 -8.12 -20.85 -5.33
CA GLU A 51 -7.03 -21.64 -4.76
C GLU A 51 -5.95 -20.77 -4.06
N ASP A 52 -5.81 -19.52 -4.46
CA ASP A 52 -4.83 -18.60 -3.87
C ASP A 52 -5.23 -18.17 -2.44
N LEU A 53 -6.52 -18.30 -2.12
CA LEU A 53 -7.11 -17.86 -0.85
C LEU A 53 -6.36 -18.41 0.36
N LYS A 54 -5.98 -19.70 0.33
CA LYS A 54 -5.29 -20.35 1.45
C LYS A 54 -3.98 -19.62 1.79
N THR A 55 -3.15 -19.37 0.78
CA THR A 55 -1.86 -18.69 0.95
C THR A 55 -2.05 -17.28 1.50
N LEU A 56 -3.07 -16.57 1.01
CA LEU A 56 -3.40 -15.21 1.46
C LEU A 56 -3.90 -15.18 2.91
N THR A 57 -4.77 -16.12 3.30
CA THR A 57 -5.26 -16.21 4.68
C THR A 57 -4.18 -16.68 5.64
N ASP A 58 -3.31 -17.62 5.23
CA ASP A 58 -2.19 -18.09 6.05
C ASP A 58 -1.23 -16.94 6.39
N TYR A 59 -1.03 -16.00 5.45
CA TYR A 59 -0.22 -14.80 5.70
C TYR A 59 -0.81 -13.91 6.81
N VAL A 60 -2.13 -13.73 6.83
CA VAL A 60 -2.82 -12.96 7.88
C VAL A 60 -2.80 -13.70 9.21
N CYS A 61 -3.04 -15.01 9.20
CA CYS A 61 -2.92 -15.86 10.40
C CYS A 61 -1.50 -15.85 10.99
N GLY A 62 -0.48 -15.59 10.16
CA GLY A 62 0.90 -15.35 10.59
C GLY A 62 1.14 -14.00 11.28
N GLY A 63 0.10 -13.22 11.57
CA GLY A 63 0.18 -11.95 12.29
C GLY A 63 0.45 -10.74 11.40
N ASN A 64 0.24 -10.84 10.08
CA ASN A 64 0.50 -9.76 9.13
C ASN A 64 -0.78 -9.15 8.55
N VAL A 65 -0.67 -7.93 8.03
CA VAL A 65 -1.78 -7.25 7.33
C VAL A 65 -1.67 -7.49 5.83
N LEU A 66 -2.78 -7.88 5.22
CA LEU A 66 -2.87 -8.07 3.77
C LEU A 66 -3.74 -6.97 3.15
N ILE A 67 -3.20 -6.25 2.17
CA ILE A 67 -3.99 -5.49 1.20
C ILE A 67 -4.19 -6.41 0.00
N LEU A 68 -5.41 -6.84 -0.23
CA LEU A 68 -5.76 -7.78 -1.27
C LEU A 68 -6.40 -7.04 -2.45
N ASP A 69 -5.75 -7.12 -3.61
CA ASP A 69 -6.32 -6.78 -4.90
C ASP A 69 -7.15 -7.95 -5.43
N PHE A 70 -8.44 -7.70 -5.62
CA PHE A 70 -9.38 -8.67 -6.17
C PHE A 70 -9.87 -8.27 -7.56
N SER A 71 -9.21 -7.31 -8.23
CA SER A 71 -9.51 -6.90 -9.61
C SER A 71 -9.68 -8.08 -10.57
N PRO A 72 -8.84 -9.16 -10.53
CA PRO A 72 -9.02 -10.29 -11.43
C PRO A 72 -10.35 -11.05 -11.24
N LEU A 73 -10.94 -10.98 -10.05
CA LEU A 73 -12.20 -11.64 -9.70
C LEU A 73 -13.40 -10.68 -9.68
N ALA A 74 -13.22 -9.41 -10.07
CA ALA A 74 -14.25 -8.37 -9.91
C ALA A 74 -15.55 -8.72 -10.66
N ASP A 75 -15.44 -9.32 -11.85
CA ASP A 75 -16.58 -9.74 -12.68
C ASP A 75 -17.07 -11.17 -12.34
N GLU A 76 -16.35 -11.91 -11.51
CA GLU A 76 -16.69 -13.28 -11.09
C GLU A 76 -17.49 -13.29 -9.78
N GLU A 77 -18.70 -12.71 -9.78
CA GLU A 77 -19.50 -12.45 -8.57
C GLU A 77 -19.65 -13.66 -7.63
N VAL A 78 -19.86 -14.86 -8.20
CA VAL A 78 -20.04 -16.10 -7.42
C VAL A 78 -18.75 -16.46 -6.67
N ILE A 79 -17.62 -16.36 -7.34
CA ILE A 79 -16.30 -16.70 -6.77
C ILE A 79 -15.89 -15.62 -5.78
N LEU A 80 -16.05 -14.34 -6.13
CA LEU A 80 -15.76 -13.21 -5.24
C LEU A 80 -16.58 -13.27 -3.95
N LYS A 81 -17.87 -13.62 -4.03
CA LYS A 81 -18.74 -13.83 -2.86
C LYS A 81 -18.23 -14.97 -1.98
N ARG A 82 -17.79 -16.08 -2.59
CA ARG A 82 -17.24 -17.21 -1.85
C ARG A 82 -15.95 -16.82 -1.13
N VAL A 83 -15.01 -16.20 -1.84
CA VAL A 83 -13.76 -15.65 -1.30
C VAL A 83 -14.03 -14.73 -0.11
N THR A 84 -14.91 -13.74 -0.30
CA THR A 84 -15.25 -12.75 0.73
C THR A 84 -15.88 -13.41 1.97
N ASN A 85 -16.73 -14.42 1.78
CA ASN A 85 -17.35 -15.14 2.90
C ASN A 85 -16.33 -15.95 3.71
N GLU A 86 -15.38 -16.61 3.04
CA GLU A 86 -14.32 -17.35 3.72
C GLU A 86 -13.37 -16.39 4.47
N ILE A 87 -13.01 -15.25 3.87
CA ILE A 87 -12.23 -14.21 4.56
C ILE A 87 -12.98 -13.72 5.81
N LYS A 88 -14.28 -13.42 5.70
CA LYS A 88 -15.11 -12.98 6.84
C LYS A 88 -15.15 -14.02 7.96
N LYS A 89 -15.28 -15.31 7.64
CA LYS A 89 -15.22 -16.38 8.65
C LYS A 89 -13.85 -16.40 9.34
N MET A 90 -12.78 -16.42 8.55
CA MET A 90 -11.41 -16.44 9.07
C MET A 90 -11.14 -15.26 10.02
N VAL A 91 -11.46 -14.02 9.60
CA VAL A 91 -11.22 -12.84 10.48
C VAL A 91 -12.08 -12.87 11.74
N ASN A 92 -13.28 -13.45 11.71
CA ASN A 92 -14.08 -13.64 12.92
C ASN A 92 -13.43 -14.67 13.86
N ASP A 93 -12.92 -15.78 13.32
CA ASP A 93 -12.27 -16.85 14.09
C ASP A 93 -11.01 -16.35 14.80
N ILE A 94 -10.23 -15.49 14.14
CA ILE A 94 -9.00 -14.90 14.73
C ILE A 94 -9.24 -13.56 15.43
N ASN A 95 -10.48 -13.06 15.50
CA ASN A 95 -10.80 -11.70 15.98
C ASN A 95 -9.99 -10.59 15.28
N GLY A 96 -9.75 -10.75 13.97
CA GLY A 96 -9.20 -9.75 13.06
C GLY A 96 -10.27 -8.77 12.54
N ASP A 97 -10.01 -8.13 11.42
CA ASP A 97 -10.97 -7.23 10.74
C ASP A 97 -10.78 -7.27 9.22
N VAL A 98 -11.83 -6.88 8.48
CA VAL A 98 -11.77 -6.73 7.02
C VAL A 98 -12.61 -5.54 6.56
N ALA A 99 -12.08 -4.78 5.60
CA ALA A 99 -12.82 -3.68 4.96
C ALA A 99 -12.42 -3.51 3.48
N GLY A 100 -13.38 -3.12 2.65
CA GLY A 100 -13.12 -2.71 1.28
C GLY A 100 -12.48 -1.32 1.20
N ILE A 101 -11.57 -1.14 0.25
CA ILE A 101 -10.91 0.12 -0.09
C ILE A 101 -11.19 0.39 -1.58
N GLY A 102 -12.00 1.41 -1.86
CA GLY A 102 -12.41 1.69 -3.23
C GLY A 102 -13.24 0.54 -3.81
N ASN A 103 -13.01 0.22 -5.08
CA ASN A 103 -13.81 -0.77 -5.81
C ASN A 103 -13.20 -2.18 -5.80
N ASN A 104 -11.87 -2.29 -5.78
CA ASN A 104 -11.17 -3.54 -6.11
C ASN A 104 -10.11 -3.96 -5.08
N LEU A 105 -9.98 -3.23 -3.98
CA LEU A 105 -9.05 -3.57 -2.91
C LEU A 105 -9.80 -3.87 -1.62
N MET A 106 -9.25 -4.76 -0.80
CA MET A 106 -9.67 -4.92 0.58
C MET A 106 -8.47 -5.04 1.50
N ILE A 107 -8.58 -4.51 2.71
CA ILE A 107 -7.60 -4.71 3.77
C ILE A 107 -8.11 -5.77 4.74
N ILE A 108 -7.23 -6.69 5.11
CA ILE A 108 -7.49 -7.82 6.01
C ILE A 108 -6.45 -7.76 7.12
N THR A 109 -6.89 -7.68 8.36
CA THR A 109 -6.01 -7.47 9.52
C THR A 109 -6.00 -8.68 10.47
N PRO A 110 -4.86 -8.96 11.11
CA PRO A 110 -4.73 -10.05 12.06
C PRO A 110 -5.37 -9.70 13.42
N THR A 111 -5.31 -10.63 14.36
CA THR A 111 -5.73 -10.42 15.76
C THR A 111 -5.09 -9.17 16.36
N GLY A 112 -5.88 -8.40 17.11
CA GLY A 112 -5.39 -7.20 17.81
C GLY A 112 -5.26 -5.95 16.93
N VAL A 113 -5.53 -6.05 15.63
CA VAL A 113 -5.51 -4.91 14.69
C VAL A 113 -6.92 -4.71 14.13
N LYS A 114 -7.48 -3.50 14.29
CA LYS A 114 -8.83 -3.15 13.82
C LYS A 114 -8.80 -1.98 12.84
N ILE A 115 -9.79 -1.93 11.95
CA ILE A 115 -9.90 -0.89 10.94
C ILE A 115 -10.87 0.18 11.44
N ASP A 116 -10.37 1.37 11.76
CA ASP A 116 -11.24 2.54 11.98
C ASP A 116 -11.82 2.99 10.63
N ARG A 117 -13.14 2.85 10.48
CA ARG A 117 -13.88 3.18 9.26
C ARG A 117 -14.18 4.67 9.16
N ARG A 118 -13.87 5.46 10.18
CA ARG A 118 -13.93 6.92 10.12
C ARG A 118 -12.67 7.43 9.46
N LYS A 119 -12.83 7.91 8.22
CA LYS A 119 -11.72 8.51 7.47
C LYS A 119 -11.21 9.74 8.21
N LEU A 120 -9.91 9.77 8.49
CA LEU A 120 -9.22 11.02 8.77
C LEU A 120 -9.26 11.86 7.48
N ARG A 121 -9.88 13.03 7.56
CA ARG A 121 -9.91 14.01 6.48
C ARG A 121 -8.93 15.12 6.83
N GLY A 122 -8.18 15.61 5.85
CA GLY A 122 -7.38 16.82 6.03
C GLY A 122 -8.27 18.02 6.34
N GLU A 123 -7.75 18.98 7.10
CA GLU A 123 -8.50 20.18 7.52
C GLU A 123 -8.84 21.15 6.38
N TYR A 124 -8.30 20.91 5.18
CA TYR A 124 -8.52 21.74 3.99
C TYR A 124 -9.42 21.06 2.94
N ALA A 125 -10.20 20.04 3.33
CA ALA A 125 -11.15 19.35 2.46
C ALA A 125 -12.50 20.06 2.35
#